data_AF-A0A3B8QNC1-F1
#
_entry.id   AF-A0A3B8QNC1-F1
#
_cell.length_a   1.000
_cell.length_b   1.000
_cell.length_c   1.000
_cell.angle_alpha   90.00
_cell.angle_beta   90.00
_cell.angle_gamma   90.00
#
_symmetry.space_group_name_H-M   'P 1'
#
loop_
_entity.id
_entity.type
_entity.pdbx_description
1 polymer ?
#
loop_
_entity_poly.entity_id
_entity_poly.type
_entity_poly.pdbx_seq_one_letter_code
_entity_poly.pdbx_strand_id
1 'polypeptide(L)'
;MLNQPKGVAANESYAGADDHMTRTYVMPLLFDDQSRRRLIAEHKASPVGTAPAASKQGVEHSQDLRTVLDKMRRHPMAGKYVTVCVRMFAEYKIGRVTGVRGEPVEIFDGVFSSEEACEHAIFLMRINDLMRKYG
;
A
#
# COMPACT_ATOMS: atom_id res chain seq x y z
N MET A 1 32.68 12.23 9.23
CA MET A 1 31.34 12.18 8.59
C MET A 1 30.86 13.60 8.27
N LEU A 2 31.47 14.28 7.29
CA LEU A 2 31.21 15.71 7.00
C LEU A 2 30.34 15.97 5.75
N ASN A 3 29.95 14.93 5.00
CA ASN A 3 29.30 15.06 3.70
C ASN A 3 27.89 14.44 3.60
N GLN A 4 27.23 14.16 4.73
CA GLN A 4 25.84 13.73 4.67
C GLN A 4 24.92 14.94 4.48
N PRO A 5 23.98 14.89 3.52
CA PRO A 5 22.97 15.92 3.38
C PRO A 5 22.16 16.00 4.68
N LYS A 6 21.79 17.22 5.10
CA LYS A 6 21.02 17.50 6.32
C LYS A 6 19.88 18.47 6.05
N GLY A 7 18.89 18.50 6.94
CA GLY A 7 17.75 19.40 6.87
C GLY A 7 16.91 19.20 5.61
N VAL A 8 16.67 20.27 4.86
CA VAL A 8 15.85 20.25 3.63
C VAL A 8 16.46 19.31 2.57
N ALA A 9 17.79 19.31 2.42
CA ALA A 9 18.46 18.46 1.43
C ALA A 9 18.29 16.96 1.72
N ALA A 10 18.03 16.59 2.98
CA ALA A 10 17.77 15.22 3.40
C ALA A 10 16.27 14.92 3.61
N ASN A 11 15.37 15.87 3.33
CA ASN A 11 13.92 15.74 3.58
C ASN A 11 13.58 15.30 5.01
N GLU A 12 14.37 15.71 6.01
CA GLU A 12 14.21 15.29 7.40
C GLU A 12 12.83 15.66 7.97
N SER A 13 12.31 16.84 7.64
CA SER A 13 10.98 17.28 8.09
C SER A 13 9.86 16.38 7.55
N TYR A 14 9.95 15.97 6.27
CA TYR A 14 8.98 15.04 5.69
C TYR A 14 9.07 13.68 6.36
N ALA A 15 10.28 13.13 6.50
CA ALA A 15 10.49 11.82 7.10
C ALA A 15 10.01 11.78 8.56
N GLY A 16 10.30 12.82 9.35
CA GLY A 16 9.86 12.94 10.74
C GLY A 16 8.34 13.06 10.88
N ALA A 17 7.71 13.91 10.05
CA ALA A 17 6.25 14.06 10.07
C ALA A 17 5.55 12.76 9.63
N ASP A 18 6.03 12.13 8.56
CA ASP A 18 5.48 10.87 8.06
C ASP A 18 5.65 9.74 9.09
N ASP A 19 6.79 9.65 9.78
CA ASP A 19 7.01 8.68 10.86
C ASP A 19 6.06 8.90 12.03
N HIS A 20 5.97 10.15 12.50
CA HIS A 20 5.06 10.53 13.58
C HIS A 20 3.60 10.19 13.23
N MET A 21 3.13 10.60 12.05
CA MET A 21 1.76 10.31 11.61
C MET A 21 1.51 8.80 11.51
N THR A 22 2.50 8.03 11.06
CA THR A 22 2.37 6.57 10.95
C THR A 22 2.20 5.94 12.33
N ARG A 23 3.07 6.29 13.28
CA ARG A 23 3.01 5.76 14.65
C ARG A 23 1.74 6.19 15.38
N THR A 24 1.27 7.41 15.15
CA THR A 24 0.10 7.97 15.85
C THR A 24 -1.23 7.46 15.28
N TYR A 25 -1.37 7.36 13.95
CA TYR A 25 -2.67 7.13 13.32
C TYR A 25 -2.81 5.80 12.58
N VAL A 26 -1.71 5.21 12.10
CA VAL A 26 -1.76 3.99 11.29
C VAL A 26 -1.44 2.76 12.13
N MET A 27 -0.34 2.80 12.89
CA MET A 27 0.10 1.64 13.66
C MET A 27 -0.88 1.18 14.73
N PRO A 28 -1.64 2.04 15.44
CA PRO A 28 -2.65 1.56 16.39
C PRO A 28 -3.74 0.72 15.72
N LEU A 29 -4.14 1.07 14.49
CA LEU A 29 -5.11 0.31 13.70
C LEU A 29 -4.56 -1.05 13.24
N LEU A 30 -3.26 -1.12 12.98
CA LEU A 30 -2.60 -2.34 12.51
C LEU A 30 -2.15 -3.26 13.65
N PHE A 31 -1.79 -2.72 14.82
CA PHE A 31 -1.37 -3.52 15.98
C PHE A 31 -2.56 -4.15 16.69
N ASP A 32 -3.69 -3.45 16.76
CA ASP A 32 -4.94 -4.03 17.24
C ASP A 32 -5.43 -5.13 16.28
N ASP A 33 -5.52 -6.37 16.78
CA ASP A 33 -5.83 -7.53 15.96
C ASP A 33 -7.26 -7.48 15.39
N GLN A 34 -8.22 -6.98 16.18
CA GLN A 34 -9.60 -6.85 15.73
C GLN A 34 -9.74 -5.82 14.60
N SER A 35 -9.13 -4.64 14.77
CA SER A 35 -9.11 -3.59 13.75
C SER A 35 -8.38 -4.07 12.49
N ARG A 36 -7.20 -4.69 12.63
CA ARG A 36 -6.46 -5.23 11.49
C ARG A 36 -7.27 -6.26 10.71
N ARG A 37 -7.94 -7.21 11.38
CA ARG A 37 -8.79 -8.21 10.71
C ARG A 37 -9.96 -7.56 9.98
N ARG A 38 -10.60 -6.56 10.58
CA ARG A 38 -11.67 -5.78 9.94
C ARG A 38 -11.18 -5.08 8.67
N LEU A 39 -10.03 -4.40 8.74
CA LEU A 39 -9.43 -3.71 7.58
C LEU A 39 -9.07 -4.67 6.45
N ILE A 40 -8.49 -5.83 6.78
CA ILE A 40 -8.16 -6.87 5.80
C ILE A 40 -9.44 -7.41 5.14
N ALA A 41 -10.48 -7.70 5.92
CA ALA A 41 -11.74 -8.19 5.40
C ALA A 41 -12.44 -7.15 4.51
N GLU A 42 -12.45 -5.89 4.94
CA GLU A 42 -13.02 -4.77 4.18
C GLU A 42 -12.30 -4.60 2.84
N HIS A 43 -10.97 -4.52 2.85
CA HIS A 43 -10.18 -4.42 1.63
C HIS A 43 -10.36 -5.63 0.73
N LYS A 44 -10.49 -6.84 1.29
CA LYS A 44 -10.71 -8.05 0.49
C LYS A 44 -12.05 -8.01 -0.25
N ALA A 45 -13.08 -7.45 0.38
CA ALA A 45 -14.43 -7.38 -0.20
C ALA A 45 -14.51 -6.38 -1.36
N SER A 46 -13.73 -5.29 -1.31
CA SER A 46 -13.66 -4.30 -2.38
C SER A 46 -12.26 -3.65 -2.42
N PRO A 47 -11.26 -4.25 -3.10
CA PRO A 47 -9.89 -3.71 -3.13
C PRO A 47 -9.77 -2.38 -3.87
N VAL A 48 -10.58 -2.20 -4.92
CA VAL A 48 -10.56 -1.04 -5.82
C VAL A 48 -11.69 -0.03 -5.54
N GLY A 49 -12.54 -0.33 -4.56
CA GLY A 49 -13.76 0.42 -4.29
C GLY A 49 -14.91 0.03 -5.23
N THR A 50 -16.15 0.27 -4.79
CA THR A 50 -17.34 -0.05 -5.58
C THR A 50 -17.86 1.21 -6.26
N ALA A 51 -17.84 1.24 -7.58
CA ALA A 51 -18.37 2.35 -8.36
C ALA A 51 -19.86 2.59 -8.06
N PRO A 52 -20.33 3.85 -7.99
CA PRO A 52 -21.74 4.15 -7.85
C PRO A 52 -22.52 3.61 -9.06
N ALA A 53 -23.66 3.00 -8.81
CA ALA A 53 -24.62 2.59 -9.83
C ALA A 53 -25.90 3.41 -9.69
N ALA A 54 -26.71 3.51 -10.76
CA ALA A 54 -27.95 4.30 -10.76
C ALA A 54 -28.92 3.95 -9.60
N SER A 55 -28.84 2.73 -9.06
CA SER A 55 -29.65 2.24 -7.94
C SER A 55 -28.91 2.15 -6.60
N LYS A 56 -27.61 2.47 -6.54
CA LYS A 56 -26.78 2.28 -5.35
C LYS A 56 -25.67 3.33 -5.26
N GLN A 57 -25.68 4.14 -4.21
CA GLN A 57 -24.57 5.04 -3.89
C GLN A 57 -23.28 4.21 -3.72
N GLY A 58 -22.16 4.76 -4.21
CA GLY A 58 -20.86 4.12 -4.08
C GLY A 58 -20.53 3.87 -2.61
N VAL A 59 -20.06 2.66 -2.30
CA VAL A 59 -19.65 2.33 -0.94
C VAL A 59 -18.21 2.79 -0.78
N GLU A 60 -18.01 3.89 -0.07
CA GLU A 60 -16.68 4.34 0.30
C GLU A 60 -16.05 3.37 1.33
N HIS A 61 -14.72 3.30 1.32
CA HIS A 61 -13.99 2.66 2.40
C HIS A 61 -14.23 3.39 3.72
N SER A 62 -14.18 2.63 4.81
CA SER A 62 -14.18 3.16 6.17
C SER A 62 -13.03 4.15 6.34
N GLN A 63 -13.23 5.10 7.26
CA GLN A 63 -12.22 6.12 7.54
C GLN A 63 -10.87 5.50 7.95
N ASP A 64 -10.91 4.39 8.69
CA ASP A 64 -9.72 3.67 9.11
C ASP A 64 -8.98 3.07 7.91
N LEU A 65 -9.69 2.39 7.01
CA LEU A 65 -9.07 1.82 5.81
C LEU A 65 -8.49 2.91 4.91
N ARG A 66 -9.19 4.04 4.75
CA ARG A 66 -8.68 5.21 4.02
C ARG A 66 -7.38 5.73 4.65
N THR A 67 -7.34 5.87 5.97
CA THR A 67 -6.15 6.32 6.71
C THR A 67 -4.94 5.41 6.45
N VAL A 68 -5.15 4.09 6.49
CA VAL A 68 -4.09 3.11 6.19
C VAL A 68 -3.68 3.17 4.71
N LEU A 69 -4.64 3.22 3.80
CA LEU A 69 -4.38 3.27 2.35
C LEU A 69 -3.63 4.55 1.95
N ASP A 70 -3.96 5.70 2.54
CA ASP A 70 -3.29 6.96 2.26
C ASP A 70 -1.82 6.91 2.65
N LYS A 71 -1.49 6.27 3.78
CA LYS A 71 -0.09 6.01 4.14
C LYS A 71 0.62 5.14 3.10
N MET A 72 -0.02 4.05 2.68
CA MET A 72 0.56 3.12 1.70
C MET A 72 0.73 3.77 0.32
N ARG A 73 -0.23 4.60 -0.11
CA ARG A 73 -0.25 5.24 -1.43
C ARG A 73 0.76 6.39 -1.54
N ARG A 74 1.06 7.10 -0.44
CA ARG A 74 2.09 8.16 -0.37
C ARG A 74 3.53 7.65 -0.38
N HIS A 75 3.76 6.35 -0.31
CA HIS A 75 5.11 5.78 -0.29
C HIS A 75 5.92 6.17 -1.56
N PRO A 76 7.23 6.47 -1.42
CA PRO A 76 8.14 6.70 -2.56
C PRO A 76 8.07 5.59 -3.61
N MET A 77 8.47 5.90 -4.85
CA MET A 77 8.46 4.91 -5.93
C MET A 77 9.42 3.76 -5.65
N ALA A 78 10.63 4.04 -5.15
CA ALA A 78 11.61 3.00 -4.87
C ALA A 78 11.05 1.93 -3.91
N GLY A 79 11.08 0.67 -4.36
CA GLY A 79 10.59 -0.48 -3.59
C GLY A 79 9.06 -0.65 -3.57
N LYS A 80 8.30 0.17 -4.31
CA LYS A 80 6.84 0.10 -4.31
C LYS A 80 6.34 -1.13 -5.06
N TYR A 81 5.42 -1.87 -4.44
CA TYR A 81 4.72 -2.97 -5.10
C TYR A 81 3.68 -2.46 -6.09
N VAL A 82 3.60 -3.11 -7.24
CA VAL A 82 2.68 -2.80 -8.36
C VAL A 82 2.06 -4.07 -8.92
N THR A 83 0.87 -3.94 -9.51
CA THR A 83 0.26 -5.01 -10.29
C THR A 83 0.77 -4.96 -11.73
N VAL A 84 1.17 -6.11 -12.26
CA VAL A 84 1.64 -6.30 -13.63
C VAL A 84 0.65 -7.20 -14.36
N CYS A 85 -0.06 -6.62 -15.34
CA CYS A 85 -0.97 -7.35 -16.21
C CYS A 85 -0.17 -8.11 -17.26
N VAL A 86 -0.13 -9.45 -17.15
CA VAL A 86 0.51 -10.34 -18.13
C VAL A 86 -0.47 -10.70 -19.23
N ARG A 87 -1.72 -11.02 -18.85
CA ARG A 87 -2.84 -11.24 -19.75
C ARG A 87 -4.08 -10.58 -19.18
N MET A 88 -4.69 -9.68 -19.95
CA MET A 88 -5.91 -8.98 -19.52
C MET A 88 -6.99 -9.98 -19.08
N PHE A 89 -7.59 -9.71 -17.92
CA PHE A 89 -8.68 -10.49 -17.33
C PHE A 89 -8.34 -11.95 -16.97
N ALA A 90 -7.06 -12.33 -16.93
CA ALA A 90 -6.67 -13.72 -16.73
C ALA A 90 -5.40 -13.91 -15.89
N GLU A 91 -4.35 -13.12 -16.16
CA GLU A 91 -3.05 -13.34 -15.54
C GLU A 91 -2.46 -12.01 -15.06
N TYR A 92 -2.39 -11.87 -13.74
CA TYR A 92 -1.78 -10.73 -13.06
C TYR A 92 -0.66 -11.22 -12.15
N LYS A 93 0.41 -10.43 -12.06
CA LYS A 93 1.55 -10.71 -11.18
C LYS A 93 1.84 -9.49 -10.32
N ILE A 94 2.50 -9.72 -9.19
CA ILE A 94 3.03 -8.65 -8.36
C ILE A 94 4.44 -8.33 -8.85
N GLY A 95 4.75 -7.05 -8.97
CA GLY A 95 6.10 -6.54 -9.21
C GLY A 95 6.55 -5.56 -8.13
N ARG A 96 7.86 -5.33 -8.03
CA ARG A 96 8.48 -4.27 -7.23
C ARG A 96 9.29 -3.36 -8.14
N VAL A 97 9.01 -2.06 -8.09
CA VAL A 97 9.71 -1.08 -8.91
C VAL A 97 10.98 -0.59 -8.19
N THR A 98 12.04 -0.33 -8.94
CA THR A 98 13.31 0.17 -8.37
C THR A 98 13.23 1.66 -8.01
N GLY A 99 12.30 2.39 -8.62
CA GLY A 99 12.17 3.84 -8.49
C GLY A 99 13.07 4.64 -9.44
N VAL A 100 13.87 3.96 -10.26
CA VAL A 100 14.71 4.56 -11.30
C VAL A 100 14.02 4.41 -12.65
N ARG A 101 13.93 5.52 -13.39
CA ARG A 101 13.29 5.51 -14.71
C ARG A 101 14.10 4.65 -15.69
N GLY A 102 13.42 3.73 -16.36
CA GLY A 102 14.02 2.87 -17.40
C GLY A 102 14.55 1.54 -16.87
N GLU A 103 14.60 1.34 -15.56
CA GLU A 103 14.92 0.04 -14.98
C GLU A 103 13.70 -0.90 -14.99
N PRO A 104 13.92 -2.20 -15.21
CA PRO A 104 12.84 -3.18 -15.22
C PRO A 104 12.24 -3.36 -13.82
N VAL A 105 10.96 -3.70 -13.79
CA VAL A 105 10.26 -4.10 -12.56
C VAL A 105 10.69 -5.52 -12.20
N GLU A 106 11.04 -5.73 -10.93
CA GLU A 106 11.28 -7.08 -10.40
C GLU A 106 9.93 -7.79 -10.27
N ILE A 107 9.76 -8.92 -10.96
CA ILE A 107 8.50 -9.68 -10.94
C ILE A 107 8.61 -10.82 -9.93
N PHE A 108 7.65 -10.90 -9.01
CA PHE A 108 7.57 -12.01 -8.06
C PHE A 108 6.91 -13.24 -8.68
N ASP A 109 7.21 -14.40 -8.10
CA ASP A 109 6.53 -15.65 -8.40
C ASP A 109 5.06 -15.62 -7.93
N GLY A 110 4.22 -16.37 -8.64
CA GLY A 110 2.77 -16.41 -8.42
C GLY A 110 1.97 -15.71 -9.51
N VAL A 111 0.73 -16.16 -9.71
CA VAL A 111 -0.21 -15.59 -10.68
C VAL A 111 -1.55 -15.43 -9.99
N PHE A 112 -2.19 -14.29 -10.22
CA PHE A 112 -3.52 -13.94 -9.74
C PHE A 112 -4.49 -13.93 -10.92
N SER A 113 -5.69 -14.47 -10.70
CA SER A 113 -6.74 -14.56 -11.71
C SER A 113 -7.50 -13.25 -11.93
N SER A 114 -7.35 -12.27 -11.03
CA SER A 114 -7.95 -10.95 -11.15
C SER A 114 -7.03 -9.85 -10.60
N GLU A 115 -7.23 -8.64 -11.10
CA GLU A 115 -6.56 -7.44 -10.60
C GLU A 115 -6.87 -7.20 -9.11
N GLU A 116 -8.13 -7.39 -8.71
CA GLU A 116 -8.58 -7.25 -7.32
C GLU A 116 -7.86 -8.20 -6.36
N ALA A 117 -7.67 -9.47 -6.76
CA ALA A 117 -6.94 -10.44 -5.96
C ALA A 117 -5.46 -10.05 -5.82
N CYS A 118 -4.86 -9.54 -6.90
CA CYS A 118 -3.49 -9.04 -6.91
C CYS A 118 -3.32 -7.81 -6.00
N GLU A 119 -4.22 -6.82 -6.09
CA GLU A 119 -4.20 -5.63 -5.24
C GLU A 119 -4.39 -5.97 -3.76
N HIS A 120 -5.27 -6.92 -3.43
CA HIS A 120 -5.42 -7.39 -2.06
C HIS A 120 -4.15 -8.09 -1.54
N ALA A 121 -3.49 -8.90 -2.36
CA ALA A 121 -2.22 -9.51 -1.99
C ALA A 121 -1.12 -8.46 -1.75
N ILE A 122 -1.04 -7.42 -2.60
CA ILE A 122 -0.15 -6.27 -2.39
C ILE A 122 -0.46 -5.56 -1.08
N PHE A 123 -1.75 -5.37 -0.74
CA PHE A 123 -2.15 -4.76 0.52
C PHE A 123 -1.64 -5.54 1.73
N LEU A 124 -1.75 -6.88 1.71
CA LEU A 124 -1.23 -7.74 2.77
C LEU A 124 0.31 -7.66 2.89
N MET A 125 1.02 -7.63 1.76
CA MET A 125 2.48 -7.44 1.75
C MET A 125 2.87 -6.09 2.40
N ARG A 126 2.15 -5.02 2.06
CA ARG A 126 2.39 -3.68 2.62
C ARG A 126 2.09 -3.61 4.13
N ILE A 127 1.04 -4.29 4.61
CA ILE A 127 0.78 -4.41 6.06
C ILE A 127 1.98 -5.09 6.72
N ASN A 128 2.42 -6.23 6.21
CA ASN A 128 3.53 -6.97 6.77
C ASN A 128 4.84 -6.15 6.79
N ASP A 129 5.12 -5.36 5.76
CA ASP A 129 6.28 -4.48 5.75
C ASP A 129 6.19 -3.34 6.77
N LEU A 130 5.00 -2.75 6.97
CA LEU A 130 4.77 -1.77 8.05
C LEU A 130 4.94 -2.42 9.43
N MET A 131 4.38 -3.61 9.63
CA MET A 131 4.51 -4.36 10.88
C MET A 131 5.96 -4.70 11.19
N ARG A 132 6.77 -5.11 10.20
CA ARG A 132 8.22 -5.36 10.38
C ARG A 132 9.02 -4.10 10.68
N LYS A 133 8.61 -2.96 10.12
CA LYS A 133 9.34 -1.68 10.29
C LYS A 133 9.04 -1.03 11.64
N TYR A 134 7.83 -1.18 12.16
CA TYR A 134 7.33 -0.45 13.31
C TYR A 134 7.03 -1.31 14.54
N GLY A 135 6.85 -2.62 14.38
CA GLY A 135 6.69 -3.59 15.47
C GLY A 135 8.03 -4.09 15.99
#